data_AF-A0A1B1AER4-F1
#
_entry.id   AF-A0A1B1AER4-F1
#
_cell.length_a   1.000
_cell.length_b   1.000
_cell.length_c   1.000
_cell.angle_alpha   90.00
_cell.angle_beta   90.00
_cell.angle_gamma   90.00
#
_symmetry.space_group_name_H-M   'P 1'
#
loop_
_entity.id
_entity.type
_entity.pdbx_description
1 polymer ?
#
loop_
_entity_poly.entity_id
_entity_poly.type
_entity_poly.pdbx_seq_one_letter_code
_entity_poly.pdbx_strand_id
1 'polypeptide(L)'
;MTAGTERARDRAAVRLFREMLGVGIVYVAAIFASSYAIEHFEMPQWVAALLAFAPIAPALLMLSVQLRYMRATDEFERRLQSEAVLIAAAVTAFATLAYGQLEDLAGFPDISLMFVMPALCIVWSIASVILHLRCK
;
A
#
# COMPACT_ATOMS: atom_id res chain seq x y z
N MET A 1 -26.01 -26.23 -8.58
CA MET A 1 -25.71 -24.90 -9.17
C MET A 1 -24.75 -24.03 -8.33
N THR A 2 -24.44 -24.41 -7.08
CA THR A 2 -23.62 -23.65 -6.12
C THR A 2 -22.09 -23.81 -6.30
N ALA A 3 -21.63 -24.99 -6.74
CA ALA A 3 -20.19 -25.24 -6.94
C ALA A 3 -19.56 -24.45 -8.10
N GLY A 4 -20.37 -24.04 -9.09
CA GLY A 4 -19.89 -23.24 -10.24
C GLY A 4 -19.65 -21.77 -9.87
N THR A 5 -20.49 -21.21 -9.00
CA THR A 5 -20.40 -19.83 -8.52
C THR A 5 -19.29 -19.65 -7.50
N GLU A 6 -19.07 -20.62 -6.59
CA GLU A 6 -17.94 -20.58 -5.65
C GLU A 6 -16.59 -20.62 -6.36
N ARG A 7 -16.41 -21.54 -7.32
CA ARG A 7 -15.17 -21.61 -8.12
C ARG A 7 -14.94 -20.38 -8.99
N ALA A 8 -15.98 -19.68 -9.41
CA ALA A 8 -15.84 -18.41 -10.14
C ALA A 8 -15.37 -17.28 -9.20
N ARG A 9 -15.88 -17.25 -7.96
CA ARG A 9 -15.47 -16.30 -6.91
C ARG A 9 -14.02 -16.49 -6.49
N ASP A 10 -13.58 -17.72 -6.25
CA ASP A 10 -12.18 -18.02 -5.86
C ASP A 10 -11.19 -17.64 -6.96
N ARG A 11 -11.54 -17.88 -8.22
CA ARG A 11 -10.70 -17.47 -9.38
C ARG A 11 -10.62 -15.95 -9.51
N ALA A 12 -11.71 -15.24 -9.23
CA ALA A 12 -11.71 -13.77 -9.23
C ALA A 12 -10.82 -13.22 -8.10
N ALA A 13 -10.88 -13.79 -6.90
CA ALA A 13 -10.04 -13.41 -5.77
C ALA A 13 -8.54 -13.66 -6.06
N VAL A 14 -8.19 -14.84 -6.58
CA VAL A 14 -6.80 -15.18 -6.93
C VAL A 14 -6.27 -14.27 -8.06
N ARG A 15 -7.10 -13.96 -9.06
CA ARG A 15 -6.71 -13.02 -10.13
C ARG A 15 -6.40 -11.64 -9.57
N LEU A 16 -7.23 -11.16 -8.64
CA LEU A 16 -7.11 -9.84 -8.08
C LEU A 16 -5.91 -9.74 -7.13
N PHE A 17 -5.66 -10.77 -6.34
CA PHE A 17 -4.42 -10.90 -5.55
C PHE A 17 -3.17 -10.93 -6.45
N ARG A 18 -3.22 -11.64 -7.59
CA ARG A 18 -2.13 -11.65 -8.57
C ARG A 18 -1.94 -10.29 -9.25
N GLU A 19 -3.02 -9.55 -9.51
CA GLU A 19 -2.95 -8.17 -9.98
C GLU A 19 -2.30 -7.25 -8.93
N MET A 20 -2.71 -7.34 -7.66
CA MET A 20 -2.10 -6.57 -6.57
C MET A 20 -0.61 -6.89 -6.41
N LEU A 21 -0.23 -8.17 -6.43
CA LEU A 21 1.17 -8.59 -6.41
C LEU A 21 1.94 -8.09 -7.63
N GLY A 22 1.37 -8.21 -8.83
CA GLY A 22 1.99 -7.73 -10.06
C GLY A 22 2.24 -6.22 -10.01
N VAL A 23 1.25 -5.43 -9.61
CA VAL A 23 1.38 -3.97 -9.45
C VAL A 23 2.36 -3.62 -8.33
N GLY A 24 2.37 -4.37 -7.23
CA GLY A 24 3.33 -4.20 -6.14
C GLY A 24 4.78 -4.45 -6.57
N ILE A 25 5.02 -5.49 -7.37
CA ILE A 25 6.34 -5.76 -7.96
C ILE A 25 6.75 -4.62 -8.89
N VAL A 26 5.84 -4.13 -9.74
CA VAL A 26 6.10 -2.99 -10.62
C VAL A 26 6.42 -1.72 -9.81
N TYR A 27 5.71 -1.47 -8.71
CA TYR A 27 5.97 -0.36 -7.81
C TYR A 27 7.38 -0.44 -7.19
N VAL A 28 7.74 -1.59 -6.62
CA VAL A 28 9.06 -1.80 -6.04
C VAL A 28 10.15 -1.66 -7.11
N ALA A 29 9.97 -2.28 -8.27
CA ALA A 29 10.89 -2.16 -9.39
C ALA A 29 11.04 -0.72 -9.88
N ALA A 30 9.94 0.05 -9.91
CA ALA A 30 9.96 1.47 -10.28
C ALA A 30 10.80 2.29 -9.29
N ILE A 31 10.66 2.06 -7.98
CA ILE A 31 11.49 2.73 -6.96
C ILE A 31 12.97 2.40 -7.18
N PHE A 32 13.33 1.12 -7.27
CA PHE A 32 14.73 0.72 -7.44
C PHE A 32 15.32 1.25 -8.75
N ALA A 33 14.56 1.19 -9.85
CA ALA A 33 14.99 1.71 -11.14
C ALA A 33 15.16 3.23 -11.12
N SER A 34 14.21 3.97 -10.51
CA SER A 34 14.31 5.42 -10.40
C SER A 34 15.48 5.85 -9.53
N SER A 35 15.68 5.20 -8.38
CA SER A 35 16.79 5.51 -7.46
C SER A 35 18.14 5.20 -8.10
N TYR A 36 18.28 4.02 -8.73
CA TYR A 36 19.51 3.63 -9.42
C TYR A 36 19.88 4.61 -10.55
N ALA A 37 18.88 5.00 -11.35
CA ALA A 37 19.08 5.92 -12.46
C ALA A 37 19.48 7.33 -11.98
N ILE A 38 18.86 7.84 -10.92
CA ILE A 38 19.20 9.15 -10.35
C ILE A 38 20.61 9.15 -9.76
N GLU A 39 21.06 8.05 -9.17
CA GLU A 39 22.37 7.95 -8.52
C GLU A 39 23.53 7.76 -9.52
N HIS A 40 23.29 7.08 -10.65
CA HIS A 40 24.35 6.71 -11.60
C HIS A 40 24.45 7.60 -12.84
N PHE A 41 23.44 8.43 -13.13
CA PHE A 41 23.44 9.29 -14.30
C PHE A 41 23.32 10.76 -13.90
N GLU A 42 24.25 11.60 -14.34
CA GLU A 42 24.11 13.05 -14.25
C GLU A 42 22.99 13.50 -15.18
N MET A 43 21.85 13.88 -14.60
CA MET A 43 20.68 14.32 -15.34
C MET A 43 20.15 15.65 -14.80
N PRO A 44 19.51 16.47 -15.65
CA PRO A 44 18.90 17.72 -15.22
C PRO A 44 17.87 17.48 -14.12
N GLN A 45 17.80 18.40 -13.14
CA GLN A 45 16.92 18.28 -11.97
C GLN A 45 15.45 18.01 -12.31
N TRP A 46 14.95 18.56 -13.43
CA TRP A 46 13.58 18.32 -13.88
C TRP A 46 13.33 16.88 -14.35
N VAL A 47 14.34 16.23 -14.94
CA VAL A 47 14.26 14.81 -15.34
C VAL A 47 14.26 13.92 -14.10
N ALA A 48 15.15 14.19 -13.15
CA ALA A 48 15.20 13.47 -11.88
C ALA A 48 13.88 13.60 -11.11
N ALA A 49 13.26 14.78 -11.10
CA ALA A 49 11.95 15.00 -10.48
C ALA A 49 10.84 14.16 -11.15
N LEU A 50 10.79 14.13 -12.48
CA LEU A 50 9.81 13.30 -13.20
C LEU A 50 10.03 11.80 -12.92
N LEU A 51 11.29 11.37 -12.85
CA LEU A 51 11.63 9.97 -12.57
C LEU A 51 11.31 9.59 -11.12
N ALA A 52 11.48 10.50 -10.16
CA ALA A 52 11.06 10.32 -8.78
C ALA A 52 9.52 10.19 -8.63
N PHE A 53 8.75 10.75 -9.56
CA PHE A 53 7.29 10.57 -9.60
C PHE A 53 6.83 9.30 -10.32
N ALA A 54 7.71 8.59 -11.03
CA ALA A 54 7.39 7.32 -11.70
C ALA A 54 6.66 6.29 -10.80
N PRO A 55 7.06 6.06 -9.52
CA PRO A 55 6.36 5.12 -8.63
C PRO A 55 4.95 5.57 -8.20
N ILE A 56 4.53 6.82 -8.45
CA ILE A 56 3.16 7.26 -8.16
C ILE A 56 2.14 6.57 -9.08
N ALA A 57 2.47 6.39 -10.36
CA ALA A 57 1.57 5.74 -11.32
C ALA A 57 1.17 4.32 -10.89
N PRO A 58 2.11 3.40 -10.55
CA PRO A 58 1.74 2.09 -10.03
C PRO A 58 1.03 2.15 -8.67
N ALA A 59 1.33 3.12 -7.81
CA ALA A 59 0.58 3.31 -6.57
C ALA A 59 -0.91 3.63 -6.82
N LEU A 60 -1.21 4.51 -7.78
CA LEU A 60 -2.60 4.83 -8.19
C LEU A 60 -3.31 3.63 -8.83
N LEU A 61 -2.58 2.81 -9.60
CA LEU A 61 -3.12 1.56 -10.13
C LEU A 61 -3.45 0.58 -9.00
N MET A 62 -2.62 0.50 -7.97
CA MET A 62 -2.85 -0.35 -6.80
C MET A 62 -4.11 0.07 -6.05
N LEU A 63 -4.33 1.38 -5.86
CA LEU A 63 -5.58 1.91 -5.31
C LEU A 63 -6.79 1.52 -6.17
N SER A 64 -6.66 1.61 -7.50
CA SER A 64 -7.73 1.23 -8.44
C SER A 64 -8.07 -0.26 -8.36
N VAL A 65 -7.07 -1.13 -8.18
CA VAL A 65 -7.28 -2.57 -7.92
C VAL A 65 -8.00 -2.77 -6.59
N GLN A 66 -7.58 -2.07 -5.53
CA GLN A 66 -8.19 -2.18 -4.21
C GLN A 66 -9.65 -1.71 -4.18
N LEU A 67 -9.98 -0.63 -4.90
CA LEU A 67 -11.37 -0.16 -5.01
C LEU A 67 -12.25 -1.17 -5.76
N ARG A 68 -11.72 -1.82 -6.80
CA ARG A 68 -12.43 -2.90 -7.50
C ARG A 68 -12.64 -4.11 -6.59
N TYR A 69 -11.64 -4.45 -5.76
CA TYR A 69 -11.78 -5.48 -4.73
C TYR A 69 -12.93 -5.16 -3.78
N MET A 70 -12.88 -4.00 -3.12
CA MET A 70 -13.89 -3.55 -2.15
C MET A 70 -15.33 -3.55 -2.69
N ARG A 71 -15.51 -3.33 -3.99
CA ARG A 71 -16.82 -3.38 -4.65
C ARG A 71 -17.29 -4.78 -4.98
N ALA A 72 -16.38 -5.75 -5.10
CA ALA A 72 -16.66 -7.14 -5.44
C ALA A 72 -16.78 -8.04 -4.21
N THR A 73 -16.28 -7.62 -3.05
CA THR A 73 -16.38 -8.38 -1.80
C THR A 73 -17.74 -8.21 -1.12
N ASP A 74 -18.10 -9.18 -0.29
CA ASP A 74 -19.32 -9.13 0.51
C ASP A 74 -19.28 -8.00 1.57
N GLU A 75 -20.43 -7.72 2.18
CA GLU A 75 -20.55 -6.64 3.17
C GLU A 75 -19.69 -6.87 4.41
N PHE A 76 -19.48 -8.13 4.80
CA PHE A 76 -18.71 -8.49 5.98
C PHE A 76 -17.23 -8.17 5.77
N GLU A 77 -16.63 -8.69 4.71
CA GLU A 77 -15.26 -8.40 4.31
C GLU A 77 -15.04 -6.91 4.03
N ARG A 78 -15.99 -6.25 3.36
CA ARG A 78 -15.90 -4.81 3.11
C ARG A 78 -15.86 -4.02 4.41
N ARG A 79 -16.66 -4.38 5.40
CA ARG A 79 -16.63 -3.75 6.74
C ARG A 79 -15.29 -3.98 7.42
N LEU A 80 -14.81 -5.22 7.41
CA LEU A 80 -13.55 -5.62 8.04
C LEU A 80 -12.35 -4.86 7.46
N GLN A 81 -12.30 -4.75 6.14
CA GLN A 81 -11.26 -4.04 5.41
C GLN A 81 -11.34 -2.53 5.64
N SER A 82 -12.55 -1.96 5.72
CA SER A 82 -12.73 -0.54 6.03
C SER A 82 -12.23 -0.22 7.45
N GLU A 83 -12.53 -1.09 8.42
CA GLU A 83 -12.05 -0.97 9.79
C GLU A 83 -10.53 -1.13 9.87
N ALA A 84 -9.96 -2.10 9.14
CA ALA A 84 -8.51 -2.28 9.04
C ALA A 84 -7.81 -1.03 8.46
N VAL A 85 -8.37 -0.43 7.41
CA VAL A 85 -7.84 0.81 6.82
C VAL A 85 -7.92 1.98 7.79
N LEU A 86 -9.02 2.10 8.54
CA LEU A 86 -9.17 3.15 9.55
C LEU A 86 -8.14 3.00 10.67
N ILE A 87 -7.93 1.78 11.18
CA ILE A 87 -6.91 1.47 12.17
C ILE A 87 -5.52 1.80 11.63
N ALA A 88 -5.21 1.37 10.40
CA ALA A 88 -3.93 1.64 9.77
C ALA A 88 -3.68 3.13 9.60
N ALA A 89 -4.67 3.88 9.09
CA ALA A 89 -4.57 5.32 8.93
C ALA A 89 -4.34 6.03 10.28
N ALA A 90 -5.09 5.67 11.32
CA ALA A 90 -4.95 6.25 12.64
C ALA A 90 -3.56 5.96 13.24
N VAL A 91 -3.14 4.70 13.28
CA VAL A 91 -1.85 4.29 13.85
C VAL A 91 -0.70 4.95 13.09
N THR A 92 -0.72 4.93 11.76
CA THR A 92 0.34 5.55 10.96
C THR A 92 0.35 7.06 11.14
N ALA A 93 -0.80 7.74 11.15
CA ALA A 93 -0.86 9.19 11.35
C ALA A 93 -0.32 9.61 12.73
N PHE A 94 -0.73 8.93 13.80
CA PHE A 94 -0.23 9.20 15.14
C PHE A 94 1.26 8.86 15.27
N ALA A 95 1.73 7.78 14.65
CA ALA A 95 3.16 7.45 14.63
C ALA A 95 3.98 8.51 13.90
N THR A 96 3.52 9.00 12.74
CA THR A 96 4.21 10.07 12.01
C THR A 96 4.20 11.39 12.75
N LEU A 97 3.10 11.71 13.45
CA LEU A 97 3.03 12.92 14.29
C LEU A 97 3.99 12.83 15.47
N ALA A 98 4.00 11.68 16.16
CA ALA A 98 4.92 11.44 17.27
C ALA A 98 6.38 11.51 16.79
N TYR A 99 6.68 10.92 15.63
CA TYR A 99 8.03 10.96 15.09
C TYR A 99 8.46 12.36 14.64
N GLY A 100 7.58 13.11 13.95
CA GLY A 100 7.86 14.49 13.57
C GLY A 100 8.14 15.39 14.78
N GLN A 101 7.43 15.17 15.90
CA GLN A 101 7.75 15.87 17.15
C GLN A 101 9.11 15.45 17.74
N LEU A 102 9.53 14.19 17.60
CA LEU A 102 10.85 13.74 18.03
C LEU A 102 11.97 14.34 17.16
N GLU A 103 11.73 14.50 15.86
CA GLU A 103 12.62 15.18 14.92
C GLU A 103 12.77 16.66 15.32
N ASP A 104 11.64 17.38 15.44
CA ASP A 104 11.61 18.82 15.72
C ASP A 104 12.10 19.19 17.13
N LEU A 105 11.76 18.39 18.16
CA LEU A 105 11.97 18.76 19.57
C LEU A 105 13.10 17.98 20.25
N ALA A 106 13.41 16.77 19.80
CA ALA A 106 14.40 15.90 20.42
C ALA A 106 15.64 15.66 19.55
N GLY A 107 15.70 16.24 18.35
CA GLY A 107 16.85 16.13 17.44
C GLY A 107 17.09 14.72 16.93
N PHE A 108 16.02 13.93 16.76
CA PHE A 108 16.10 12.61 16.12
C PHE A 108 16.50 12.75 14.64
N PRO A 109 17.12 11.71 14.06
CA PRO A 109 17.55 11.76 12.66
C PRO A 109 16.36 11.79 11.69
N ASP A 110 16.51 12.52 10.58
CA ASP A 110 15.47 12.62 9.54
C ASP A 110 15.16 11.24 8.94
N ILE A 111 13.87 10.85 8.97
CA ILE A 111 13.38 9.64 8.29
C ILE A 111 12.68 10.03 7.00
N SER A 112 13.06 9.37 5.91
CA SER A 112 12.40 9.55 4.62
C SER A 112 10.91 9.21 4.69
N LEU A 113 10.06 10.11 4.19
CA LEU A 113 8.62 9.89 4.03
C LEU A 113 8.29 8.66 3.17
N MET A 114 9.26 8.12 2.42
CA MET A 114 9.12 6.86 1.69
C MET A 114 8.69 5.70 2.60
N PHE A 115 9.06 5.72 3.90
CA PHE A 115 8.70 4.67 4.86
C PHE A 115 7.25 4.73 5.37
N VAL A 116 6.55 5.85 5.17
CA VAL A 116 5.16 6.03 5.62
C VAL A 116 4.23 5.06 4.91
N MET A 117 4.40 4.89 3.59
CA MET A 117 3.54 3.98 2.80
C MET A 117 3.74 2.51 3.21
N PRO A 118 4.98 1.97 3.28
CA PRO A 118 5.22 0.63 3.84
C PRO A 118 4.67 0.45 5.25
N ALA A 119 4.84 1.44 6.14
CA ALA A 119 4.30 1.38 7.49
C ALA A 119 2.76 1.24 7.48
N LEU A 120 2.07 2.05 6.67
CA LEU A 120 0.62 1.95 6.49
C LEU A 120 0.21 0.54 6.00
N CYS A 121 0.90 0.00 4.99
CA CYS A 121 0.61 -1.34 4.46
C CYS A 121 0.83 -2.44 5.49
N ILE A 122 1.88 -2.36 6.29
CA ILE A 122 2.19 -3.32 7.36
C ILE A 122 1.08 -3.27 8.42
N VAL A 123 0.74 -2.09 8.91
CA VAL A 123 -0.30 -1.94 9.93
C VAL A 123 -1.65 -2.39 9.39
N TRP A 124 -2.01 -2.06 8.15
CA TRP A 124 -3.24 -2.53 7.51
C TRP A 124 -3.27 -4.06 7.39
N SER A 125 -2.15 -4.69 7.03
CA SER A 125 -2.05 -6.14 6.92
C SER A 125 -2.26 -6.81 8.29
N ILE A 126 -1.60 -6.28 9.33
CA ILE A 126 -1.74 -6.77 10.71
C ILE A 126 -3.17 -6.57 11.21
N ALA A 127 -3.75 -5.38 11.04
CA ALA A 127 -5.11 -5.06 11.45
C ALA A 127 -6.12 -5.98 10.74
N SER A 128 -5.94 -6.22 9.43
CA SER A 128 -6.77 -7.14 8.67
C SER A 128 -6.73 -8.54 9.26
N VAL A 129 -5.54 -9.10 9.54
CA VAL A 129 -5.40 -10.44 10.13
C VAL A 129 -6.04 -10.50 11.52
N ILE A 130 -5.79 -9.52 12.38
CA ILE A 130 -6.35 -9.49 13.74
C ILE A 130 -7.87 -9.45 13.70
N LEU A 131 -8.46 -8.62 12.84
CA LEU A 131 -9.90 -8.50 12.71
C LEU A 131 -10.53 -9.80 12.19
N HIS A 132 -9.90 -10.47 11.22
CA HIS A 132 -10.35 -11.80 10.75
C HIS A 132 -10.31 -12.85 11.86
N LEU A 133 -9.30 -12.81 12.74
CA LEU A 133 -9.19 -13.75 13.86
C LEU A 133 -10.24 -13.51 14.94
N ARG A 134 -10.74 -12.27 15.10
CA ARG A 134 -11.78 -11.93 16.08
C ARG A 134 -13.18 -12.36 15.66
N CYS A 135 -13.40 -12.57 14.36
CA CYS A 135 -14.69 -12.95 13.80
C CYS A 135 -14.81 -14.43 13.45
N LYS A 136 -13.77 -15.23 13.72
CA LYS A 136 -13.83 -16.70 13.74
C LYS A 136 -14.37 -17.18 15.09
#